data_AF-A0A968WF70-F1
#
_entry.id   AF-A0A968WF70-F1
#
_cell.length_a   1.000
_cell.length_b   1.000
_cell.length_c   1.000
_cell.angle_alpha   90.00
_cell.angle_beta   90.00
_cell.angle_gamma   90.00
#
_symmetry.space_group_name_H-M   'P 1'
#
loop_
_entity.id
_entity.type
_entity.pdbx_description
1 polymer ?
#
loop_
_entity_poly.entity_id
_entity_poly.type
_entity_poly.pdbx_seq_one_letter_code
_entity_poly.pdbx_strand_id
1 'polypeptide(L)' 'MPSRKRRQVALRLDEGILEMLTQLAKADNTSMNRYIEKHFLDYGKKNALLPDDFELLGETRGGDRKSKNTEDE' A
#
# COMPACT_ATOMS: atom_id res chain seq x y z
N MET A 1 -2.23 12.90 19.52
CA MET A 1 -2.63 12.90 18.10
C MET A 1 -3.88 12.04 17.96
N PRO A 2 -4.96 12.52 17.33
CA PRO A 2 -6.12 11.67 17.02
C PRO A 2 -5.66 10.43 16.24
N SER A 3 -6.30 9.28 16.47
CA SER A 3 -5.91 8.01 15.84
C SER A 3 -6.00 8.13 14.32
N ARG A 4 -4.85 8.05 13.64
CA ARG A 4 -4.76 8.08 12.18
C ARG A 4 -5.45 6.82 11.61
N LYS A 5 -6.37 6.98 10.67
CA LYS A 5 -7.07 5.87 9.99
C LYS A 5 -6.79 5.91 8.49
N ARG A 6 -6.66 4.74 7.87
CA ARG A 6 -6.65 4.62 6.40
C ARG A 6 -8.04 4.97 5.89
N ARG A 7 -8.11 5.77 4.82
CA ARG A 7 -9.33 6.08 4.08
C ARG A 7 -9.23 5.44 2.70
N GLN A 8 -10.24 4.67 2.32
CA GLN A 8 -10.33 4.15 0.95
C GLN A 8 -10.75 5.28 -0.01
N VAL A 9 -10.05 5.38 -1.14
CA VAL A 9 -10.33 6.35 -2.20
C VAL A 9 -10.28 5.62 -3.54
N ALA A 10 -11.27 5.88 -4.40
CA ALA A 10 -11.26 5.40 -5.78
C ALA A 10 -10.61 6.45 -6.68
N LEU A 11 -9.61 6.05 -7.46
CA LEU A 11 -8.90 6.90 -8.41
C LEU A 11 -9.07 6.35 -9.83
N ARG A 12 -9.07 7.24 -10.81
CA ARG A 12 -8.96 6.89 -12.23
C ARG A 12 -7.55 7.24 -12.67
N LEU A 13 -6.80 6.24 -13.12
CA LEU A 13 -5.43 6.39 -13.58
C LEU A 13 -5.32 5.80 -14.98
N ASP A 14 -4.34 6.28 -15.73
CA ASP A 14 -3.96 5.69 -17.02
C ASP A 14 -3.55 4.22 -16.86
N GLU A 15 -3.88 3.40 -17.86
CA GLU A 15 -3.64 1.95 -17.83
C GLU A 15 -2.15 1.62 -17.77
N GLY A 16 -1.31 2.30 -18.57
CA GLY A 16 0.13 2.07 -18.56
C GLY A 16 0.76 2.41 -17.20
N ILE A 17 0.23 3.42 -16.51
CA ILE A 17 0.66 3.78 -15.15
C ILE A 17 0.26 2.69 -14.15
N LEU A 18 -0.96 2.15 -14.25
CA LEU A 18 -1.42 1.05 -13.38
C LEU A 18 -0.57 -0.20 -13.55
N GLU A 19 -0.23 -0.56 -14.79
CA GLU A 19 0.64 -1.69 -15.08
C GLU A 19 2.05 -1.49 -14.51
N MET A 20 2.64 -0.33 -14.76
CA MET A 20 3.95 0.03 -14.22
C MET A 20 3.98 -0.05 -12.69
N LEU A 21 3.00 0.56 -12.00
CA LEU A 21 2.91 0.52 -10.53
C LEU A 21 2.76 -0.91 -10.01
N THR A 22 2.01 -1.75 -10.72
CA THR A 22 1.84 -3.16 -10.37
C THR A 22 3.16 -3.93 -10.49
N GLN A 23 3.94 -3.69 -11.54
CA GLN A 23 5.25 -4.33 -11.74
C GLN A 23 6.25 -3.89 -10.66
N LEU A 24 6.29 -2.59 -10.34
CA LEU A 24 7.18 -2.04 -9.31
C LEU A 24 6.84 -2.58 -7.91
N ALA A 25 5.56 -2.66 -7.58
CA ALA A 25 5.11 -3.21 -6.31
C ALA A 25 5.47 -4.70 -6.16
N LYS A 26 5.33 -5.48 -7.24
CA LYS A 26 5.77 -6.89 -7.27
C LYS A 26 7.29 -7.02 -7.06
N ALA A 27 8.08 -6.16 -7.70
CA ALA A 27 9.53 -6.15 -7.54
C ALA A 27 9.97 -5.83 -6.10
N ASP A 28 9.23 -4.97 -5.39
CA ASP A 28 9.44 -4.64 -3.96
C ASP A 28 8.70 -5.59 -2.99
N ASN A 29 8.18 -6.72 -3.49
CA ASN A 29 7.43 -7.74 -2.74
C ASN A 29 6.33 -7.14 -1.84
N THR A 30 5.58 -6.19 -2.37
CA THR A 30 4.58 -5.43 -1.63
C THR A 30 3.32 -5.20 -2.46
N SER A 31 2.26 -4.70 -1.82
CA SER A 31 1.03 -4.31 -2.54
C SER A 31 1.22 -2.97 -3.24
N MET A 32 0.50 -2.75 -4.35
CA MET A 32 0.52 -1.47 -5.06
C MET A 32 0.23 -0.28 -4.13
N ASN A 33 -0.76 -0.42 -3.25
CA ASN A 33 -1.11 0.63 -2.28
C ASN A 33 0.05 0.94 -1.33
N ARG A 34 0.72 -0.11 -0.80
CA ARG A 34 1.85 0.06 0.12
C ARG A 34 3.07 0.64 -0.59
N TYR A 35 3.32 0.23 -1.83
CA TYR A 35 4.36 0.80 -2.68
C TYR A 35 4.15 2.30 -2.88
N ILE A 36 2.93 2.69 -3.27
CA ILE A 36 2.54 4.10 -3.45
C ILE A 36 2.72 4.86 -2.13
N GLU A 37 2.19 4.36 -1.01
CA GLU A 37 2.34 5.02 0.30
C GLU A 37 3.81 5.23 0.68
N LYS A 38 4.67 4.23 0.50
CA LYS A 38 6.11 4.32 0.78
C LYS A 38 6.78 5.37 -0.10
N HIS A 39 6.51 5.33 -1.39
CA HIS A 39 7.09 6.28 -2.34
C HIS A 39 6.67 7.73 -2.06
N PHE A 40 5.38 7.95 -1.79
CA PHE A 40 4.88 9.29 -1.48
C PHE A 40 5.23 9.76 -0.07
N LEU A 41 5.47 8.86 0.88
CA LEU A 41 6.05 9.24 2.16
C LEU A 41 7.43 9.84 1.97
N ASP A 42 8.30 9.14 1.24
CA ASP A 42 9.67 9.61 0.98
C ASP A 42 9.67 10.92 0.21
N TYR A 43 8.80 11.04 -0.80
CA TYR A 43 8.60 12.29 -1.54
C TYR A 43 8.10 13.41 -0.62
N GLY A 44 7.12 13.13 0.25
CA GLY A 44 6.55 14.10 1.18
C GLY A 44 7.57 14.64 2.17
N LYS A 45 8.41 13.77 2.75
CA LYS A 45 9.52 14.17 3.64
C LYS A 45 10.54 15.03 2.90
N LYS A 46 11.00 14.58 1.72
CA LYS A 46 11.98 15.31 0.90
C LYS A 46 11.54 16.72 0.53
N ASN A 47 10.24 16.93 0.36
CA ASN A 47 9.66 18.23 0.01
C ASN A 47 9.09 19.00 1.22
N ALA A 48 9.37 18.57 2.46
CA ALA A 48 8.84 19.16 3.68
C ALA A 48 7.29 19.27 3.74
N LEU A 49 6.59 18.42 2.98
CA LEU A 49 5.12 18.31 2.99
C LEU A 49 4.61 17.40 4.10
N LEU A 50 5.48 16.49 4.58
CA LEU A 50 5.25 15.66 5.75
C LEU A 50 6.42 15.86 6.73
N PRO A 51 6.15 15.81 8.05
CA PRO A 51 7.21 15.78 9.06
C PRO A 51 8.20 14.62 8.86
N ASP A 52 9.46 14.82 9.25
CA ASP A 52 10.50 13.79 9.13
C ASP A 52 10.22 12.56 10.01
N ASP A 53 9.52 12.73 11.12
CA ASP A 53 9.05 11.67 12.02
C ASP A 53 7.75 11.00 11.54
N PHE A 54 7.21 11.40 10.37
CA PHE A 54 6.02 10.76 9.84
C PHE A 54 6.33 9.32 9.42
N GLU A 55 5.62 8.38 10.00
CA GLU A 55 5.70 6.96 9.65
C GLU A 55 4.37 6.47 9.08
N LEU A 56 4.47 5.52 8.14
CA LEU A 56 3.31 4.81 7.63
C LEU A 56 2.67 3.99 8.75
N LEU A 57 1.35 3.84 8.69
CA LEU A 57 0.66 2.87 9.54
C LEU A 57 1.20 1.47 9.24
N GLY A 58 1.34 0.65 10.29
CA GLY A 58 1.81 -0.73 10.18
C GLY A 58 0.94 -1.56 9.22
N GLU A 59 1.52 -2.59 8.63
CA GLU A 59 0.78 -3.47 7.74
C GLU A 59 -0.38 -4.15 8.49
N THR A 60 -1.58 -4.06 7.95
CA THR A 60 -2.67 -4.96 8.36
C THR A 60 -2.26 -6.35 7.90
N ARG A 61 -1.64 -7.13 8.80
CA ARG A 61 -1.37 -8.56 8.63
C ARG A 61 -2.70 -9.34 8.63
N GLY A 62 -3.50 -9.14 7.60
CA GLY A 62 -4.63 -9.98 7.24
C GLY A 62 -4.17 -10.86 6.09
N GLY A 63 -3.34 -11.85 6.40
CA GLY A 63 -3.10 -12.94 5.44
C GLY A 63 -4.43 -13.53 5.05
N ASP A 64 -4.63 -13.71 3.75
CA ASP A 64 -5.75 -14.45 3.19
C ASP A 64 -5.69 -15.86 3.80
N ARG A 65 -6.36 -16.08 4.93
CA ARG A 65 -6.68 -17.42 5.41
C ARG A 65 -7.80 -17.92 4.50
N LYS A 66 -7.49 -18.18 3.23
CA LYS A 66 -8.20 -19.21 2.48
C LYS A 66 -7.89 -20.51 3.21
N SER A 67 -8.74 -20.82 4.18
CA SER A 67 -8.93 -22.17 4.67
C SER A 67 -9.05 -23.07 3.45
N LYS A 68 -8.02 -23.89 3.23
CA LYS A 68 -8.18 -25.16 2.53
C LYS A 68 -9.28 -25.91 3.27
N ASN A 69 -10.52 -25.83 2.79
CA ASN A 69 -11.47 -26.92 3.02
C ASN A 69 -11.35 -27.84 1.81
N THR A 70 -10.30 -28.67 1.87
CA THR A 70 -10.30 -29.94 1.17
C THR A 70 -11.16 -30.85 2.04
N GLU A 71 -12.41 -31.03 1.65
CA GLU A 71 -13.23 -32.16 2.08
C GLU A 71 -13.68 -32.86 0.78
N ASP A 72 -12.83 -33.78 0.34
CA ASP A 72 -13.25 -34.95 -0.43
C ASP A 72 -13.86 -35.94 0.58
N GLU A 73 -15.17 -36.19 0.48
CA GLU A 73 -15.85 -37.51 0.57
C GLU A 73 -17.38 -37.34 0.46
#